data_AF-A0A2E4DEZ0-F1
#
_entry.id   AF-A0A2E4DEZ0-F1
#
_cell.length_a   1.000
_cell.length_b   1.000
_cell.length_c   1.000
_cell.angle_alpha   90.00
_cell.angle_beta   90.00
_cell.angle_gamma   90.00
#
_symmetry.space_group_name_H-M   'P 1'
#
loop_
_entity.id
_entity.type
_entity.pdbx_description
1 polymer ?
#
loop_
_entity_poly.entity_id
_entity_poly.type
_entity_poly.pdbx_seq_one_letter_code
_entity_poly.pdbx_strand_id
1 'polypeptide(L)' 'MFEKFEINNSCINCDLCRPLCPENAIFTDGEKYIIDSWSCTRCGICMQVCPNDSVKIRHPQPESDLLSK' A
#
# COMPACT_ATOMS: atom_id res chain seq x y z
N MET A 1 2.86 11.71 12.59
CA MET A 1 3.86 11.38 11.55
C MET A 1 3.65 9.92 11.18
N PHE A 2 2.76 9.62 10.23
CA PHE A 2 2.38 8.24 9.92
C PHE A 2 2.61 7.99 8.44
N GLU A 3 3.77 7.45 8.10
CA GLU A 3 4.03 6.97 6.74
C GLU A 3 3.14 5.76 6.46
N LYS A 4 2.49 5.76 5.29
CA LYS A 4 1.58 4.70 4.85
C LYS A 4 2.10 4.09 3.55
N PHE A 5 1.93 2.79 3.38
CA PHE A 5 2.19 2.15 2.08
C PHE A 5 0.88 2.08 1.29
N GLU A 6 0.95 2.35 0.00
CA GLU A 6 -0.19 2.36 -0.92
C GLU A 6 0.20 1.66 -2.23
N ILE A 7 -0.73 0.90 -2.80
CA ILE A 7 -0.57 0.26 -4.11
C ILE A 7 -1.26 1.14 -5.14
N ASN A 8 -0.52 1.60 -6.15
CA ASN A 8 -1.04 2.48 -7.19
C ASN A 8 -1.65 1.69 -8.37
N ASN A 9 -2.12 2.42 -9.38
CA ASN A 9 -2.73 1.85 -10.59
C ASN A 9 -1.74 1.15 -11.53
N SER A 10 -0.44 1.13 -11.23
CA SER A 10 0.54 0.32 -11.96
C SER A 10 0.49 -1.16 -11.54
N CYS A 11 -0.25 -1.51 -10.48
CA CYS A 11 -0.39 -2.91 -10.07
C CYS A 11 -0.97 -3.77 -11.21
N ILE A 12 -0.27 -4.86 -11.53
CA ILE A 12 -0.66 -5.83 -12.57
C ILE A 12 -1.36 -7.07 -11.98
N ASN A 13 -1.78 -7.03 -10.72
CA ASN A 13 -2.45 -8.13 -10.03
C ASN A 13 -1.70 -9.47 -10.06
N CYS A 14 -0.36 -9.43 -9.94
CA CYS A 14 0.49 -10.62 -9.90
C CYS A 14 0.40 -11.46 -8.60
N ASP A 15 -0.34 -10.98 -7.59
CA ASP A 15 -0.55 -11.61 -6.28
C ASP A 15 0.71 -11.92 -5.44
N LEU A 16 1.90 -11.48 -5.83
CA LEU A 16 3.14 -11.79 -5.09
C LEU A 16 3.23 -11.14 -3.70
N CYS A 17 2.71 -9.92 -3.56
CA CYS A 17 2.85 -9.14 -2.33
C CYS A 17 1.97 -9.64 -1.18
N ARG A 18 0.76 -10.15 -1.49
CA ARG A 18 -0.24 -10.57 -0.51
C ARG A 18 0.21 -11.76 0.36
N PRO A 19 0.62 -12.92 -0.19
CA PRO A 19 1.04 -14.08 0.61
C PRO A 19 2.35 -13.87 1.37
N LEU A 20 3.14 -12.85 1.00
CA LEU A 20 4.40 -12.51 1.67
C LEU A 20 4.24 -11.45 2.76
N CYS A 21 3.04 -10.90 2.95
CA CYS A 21 2.79 -9.94 4.02
C CYS A 21 2.68 -10.68 5.37
N PRO A 22 3.61 -10.48 6.33
CA PRO A 22 3.58 -11.20 7.61
C PRO A 22 2.35 -10.86 8.46
N GLU A 23 1.83 -9.65 8.31
CA GLU A 23 0.66 -9.16 9.06
C GLU A 23 -0.66 -9.42 8.33
N ASN A 24 -0.62 -10.05 7.14
CA ASN A 24 -1.79 -10.19 6.26
C ASN A 24 -2.52 -8.84 5.98
N ALA A 25 -1.77 -7.74 5.98
CA ALA A 25 -2.31 -6.39 5.83
C ALA A 25 -2.71 -6.04 4.38
N ILE A 26 -2.54 -6.96 3.42
CA ILE A 26 -2.83 -6.71 2.01
C ILE A 26 -4.07 -7.53 1.63
N PHE A 27 -5.10 -6.86 1.12
CA PHE A 27 -6.35 -7.46 0.69
C PHE A 27 -6.75 -6.98 -0.70
N THR A 28 -7.68 -7.68 -1.32
CA THR A 28 -8.17 -7.36 -2.66
C THR A 28 -9.54 -6.72 -2.55
N ASP A 29 -9.70 -5.54 -3.15
CA ASP A 29 -10.97 -4.84 -3.33
C ASP A 29 -11.34 -4.90 -4.82
N GLY A 30 -11.99 -5.99 -5.21
CA GLY A 30 -12.31 -6.30 -6.60
C GLY A 30 -11.06 -6.60 -7.44
N GLU A 31 -10.62 -5.63 -8.24
CA GLU A 31 -9.47 -5.75 -9.15
C GLU A 31 -8.21 -5.06 -8.63
N LYS A 32 -8.23 -4.46 -7.44
CA LYS A 32 -7.08 -3.75 -6.87
C LYS A 32 -6.66 -4.35 -5.55
N TYR A 33 -5.35 -4.33 -5.31
CA TYR A 33 -4.80 -4.64 -3.99
C TYR A 33 -4.75 -3.37 -3.14
N ILE A 34 -5.14 -3.49 -1.89
CA ILE A 34 -5.16 -2.42 -0.90
C ILE A 34 -4.34 -2.86 0.31
N ILE A 35 -3.59 -1.92 0.89
CA ILE A 35 -2.83 -2.14 2.12
C ILE A 35 -3.58 -1.48 3.27
N ASP A 36 -3.96 -2.27 4.27
CA ASP A 36 -4.52 -1.76 5.51
C ASP A 36 -3.43 -1.04 6.31
N SER A 37 -3.56 0.28 6.48
CA SER A 37 -2.55 1.06 7.21
C SER A 37 -2.52 0.80 8.71
N TRP A 38 -3.56 0.18 9.26
CA TRP A 38 -3.62 -0.15 10.69
C TRP A 38 -2.82 -1.42 11.01
N SER A 39 -2.94 -2.44 10.15
CA SER A 39 -2.23 -3.71 10.29
C SER A 39 -0.81 -3.67 9.70
N CYS A 40 -0.54 -2.79 8.73
CA CYS A 40 0.76 -2.70 8.08
C CYS A 40 1.86 -2.16 9.02
N THR A 41 2.83 -3.02 9.34
CA THR A 41 4.02 -2.67 10.14
C THR A 41 5.12 -1.95 9.35
N ARG A 42 4.92 -1.73 8.04
CA ARG A 42 5.90 -1.12 7.11
C ARG A 42 7.20 -1.92 6.97
N CYS A 43 7.12 -3.25 6.97
CA CYS A 43 8.28 -4.13 6.85
C CYS A 43 9.03 -4.04 5.50
N GLY A 44 8.42 -3.46 4.46
CA GLY A 44 9.08 -3.26 3.15
C GLY A 44 9.03 -4.45 2.18
N ILE A 45 8.60 -5.64 2.62
CA ILE A 45 8.62 -6.87 1.79
C ILE A 45 7.81 -6.68 0.51
N CYS A 46 6.60 -6.12 0.60
CA CYS A 46 5.74 -5.89 -0.56
C CYS A 46 6.36 -4.96 -1.61
N MET A 47 7.21 -4.01 -1.22
CA MET A 47 7.96 -3.15 -2.15
C MET A 47 9.06 -3.94 -2.85
N GLN A 48 9.81 -4.77 -2.12
CA GLN A 48 10.94 -5.53 -2.66
C GLN A 48 10.51 -6.59 -3.68
N VAL A 49 9.34 -7.18 -3.48
CA VAL A 49 8.84 -8.28 -4.33
C VAL A 49 7.96 -7.80 -5.49
N CYS A 50 7.58 -6.52 -5.53
CA CYS A 50 6.71 -5.99 -6.57
C CYS A 50 7.50 -5.82 -7.87
N PRO A 51 7.23 -6.60 -8.93
CA PRO A 51 7.99 -6.53 -10.18
C PRO A 51 7.75 -5.24 -10.97
N ASN A 52 6.72 -4.48 -10.62
CA ASN A 52 6.32 -3.24 -11.30
C ASN A 52 6.38 -2.01 -10.38
N ASP A 53 7.13 -2.10 -9.27
CA ASP A 53 7.36 -1.00 -8.32
C ASP A 53 6.08 -0.23 -7.92
N SER A 54 4.95 -0.94 -7.84
CA SER A 54 3.62 -0.34 -7.69
C SER A 54 3.29 0.04 -6.25
N VAL A 55 4.08 -0.43 -5.28
CA VAL A 55 3.95 -0.08 -3.86
C VAL A 55 4.75 1.19 -3.57
N LYS A 56 4.08 2.24 -3.09
CA LYS A 56 4.67 3.55 -2.78
C LYS A 56 4.43 3.96 -1.34
N ILE A 57 5.36 4.75 -0.80
CA ILE A 57 5.20 5.40 0.51
C ILE A 57 4.43 6.70 0.29
N ARG A 58 3.28 6.83 0.95
CA ARG A 58 2.52 8.06 1.02
C ARG A 58 2.81 8.76 2.34
N HIS A 59 3.39 9.95 2.24
CA HIS A 59 3.47 10.87 3.35
C HIS A 59 2.13 11.61 3.46
N PRO A 60 1.38 11.48 4.56
CA PRO A 60 0.20 12.30 4.76
C PRO A 60 0.65 13.76 4.80
N GLN A 61 0.19 14.53 3.82
CA GLN A 61 0.26 15.99 3.94
C GLN A 61 -0.59 16.40 5.15
N PRO A 62 -0.19 17.46 5.89
CA PRO A 62 -1.04 18.03 6.92
C PRO A 62 -2.42 18.33 6.33
N GLU A 63 -3.45 18.26 7.19
CA GLU A 63 -4.88 18.35 6.87
C GLU A 63 -5.33 19.61 6.08
N SER A 64 -4.41 20.52 5.74
CA SER A 64 -4.67 21.72 4.94
C SER A 64 -5.20 21.45 3.52
N ASP A 65 -5.04 20.24 2.98
CA ASP A 65 -5.64 19.86 1.70
C ASP A 65 -7.06 19.26 1.84
N LEU A 66 -7.56 19.02 3.06
CA LEU A 66 -8.94 18.58 3.29
C LEU A 66 -9.95 19.75 3.41
N LEU A 67 -9.49 21.02 3.38
CA LEU A 67 -10.35 22.21 3.44
C LEU A 67 -10.41 22.99 2.11
N SER A 68 -10.23 22.33 0.97
CA SER A 68 -10.41 22.94 -0.36
C SER A 68 -11.73 22.56 -1.06
N LYS A 69 -12.77 22.19 -0.29
CA LYS A 69 -14.16 22.20 -0.78
C LYS A 69 -15.11 22.71 0.30
#